data_AF-D5UZ70-F1
#
_entry.id   AF-D5UZ70-F1
#
_cell.length_a   1.000
_cell.length_b   1.000
_cell.length_c   1.000
_cell.angle_alpha   90.00
_cell.angle_beta   90.00
_cell.angle_gamma   90.00
#
_symmetry.space_group_name_H-M   'P 1'
#
loop_
_entity.id
_entity.type
_entity.pdbx_description
1 polymer ?
#
loop_
_entity_poly.entity_id
_entity_poly.type
_entity_poly.pdbx_seq_one_letter_code
_entity_poly.pdbx_strand_id
1 'polypeptide(L)'
;MKIVAVFLLSASLLFAMEYYSKLEPYDSFVIKSSVSGKVLFTNEEVEGKYLNNKTKIIELDNKVDKIELAQTKNKLKVLDSMLDIQQKNYNRLYKISSKSAFEKDNQKIQVLNLESSKSDLIIKIANLEDTIKNKLLYEDKVYIYNISVKKGDYVTPGTLLYETKDLSKGKLEIYIPISDYDSISNKTIYLDGKKSNLKIDKIYKVADSKHISSYKVEIIVPNPKTFSRLVKIEFK
;
A
#
# COMPACT_ATOMS: atom_id res chain seq x y z
N MET A 1 16.19 64.96 -0.56
CA MET A 1 17.02 63.74 -0.44
C MET A 1 16.59 62.80 0.70
N LYS A 2 16.19 63.30 1.90
CA LYS A 2 15.78 62.43 3.03
C LYS A 2 14.56 61.52 2.76
N ILE A 3 13.54 62.01 2.05
CA ILE A 3 12.32 61.23 1.70
C ILE A 3 12.62 60.10 0.71
N VAL A 4 13.52 60.34 -0.26
CA VAL A 4 13.96 59.32 -1.23
C VAL A 4 14.73 58.20 -0.54
N ALA A 5 15.56 58.54 0.45
CA ALA A 5 16.29 57.56 1.25
C ALA A 5 15.35 56.67 2.08
N VAL A 6 14.27 57.23 2.65
CA VAL A 6 13.24 56.45 3.38
C VAL A 6 12.48 55.50 2.45
N PHE A 7 12.14 55.94 1.23
CA PHE A 7 11.52 55.08 0.24
C PHE A 7 12.43 53.93 -0.20
N LEU A 8 13.72 54.21 -0.43
CA LEU A 8 14.73 53.20 -0.74
C LEU A 8 14.95 52.19 0.40
N LEU A 9 14.88 52.65 1.65
CA LEU A 9 15.00 51.78 2.84
C LEU A 9 13.74 50.93 3.07
N SER A 10 12.56 51.43 2.70
CA SER A 10 11.31 50.67 2.78
C SER A 10 11.20 49.59 1.71
N ALA A 11 11.79 49.83 0.53
CA ALA A 11 11.80 48.88 -0.58
C ALA A 11 12.69 47.65 -0.29
N SER A 12 13.72 47.77 0.55
CA SER A 12 14.61 46.66 0.92
C SER A 12 14.04 45.72 2.00
N LEU A 13 12.88 46.04 2.59
CA LEU A 13 12.24 45.22 3.64
C LEU A 13 11.15 44.28 3.10
N LEU A 14 10.83 44.34 1.80
CA LEU A 14 9.74 43.57 1.18
C LEU A 14 10.19 42.26 0.51
N PHE A 15 11.36 41.72 0.85
CA PHE A 15 11.81 40.46 0.28
C PHE A 15 10.94 39.30 0.80
N ALA A 16 10.05 38.83 -0.06
CA ALA A 16 9.35 37.57 0.14
C ALA A 16 10.35 36.42 -0.01
N MET A 17 10.21 35.39 0.83
CA MET A 17 10.99 34.16 0.67
C MET A 17 10.32 33.34 -0.41
N GLU A 18 11.01 33.15 -1.54
CA GLU A 18 10.48 32.48 -2.73
C GLU A 18 11.12 31.10 -2.91
N TYR A 19 10.29 30.10 -3.13
CA TYR A 19 10.69 28.74 -3.43
C TYR A 19 9.95 28.25 -4.67
N TYR A 20 10.54 27.27 -5.35
CA TYR A 20 9.91 26.62 -6.49
C TYR A 20 9.82 25.13 -6.21
N SER A 21 8.65 24.56 -6.45
CA SER A 21 8.44 23.12 -6.30
C SER A 21 7.55 22.60 -7.41
N LYS A 22 7.80 21.34 -7.78
CA LYS A 22 6.93 20.62 -8.70
C LYS A 22 5.70 20.15 -7.92
N LEU A 23 4.50 20.39 -8.46
CA LEU A 23 3.28 19.87 -7.87
C LEU A 23 3.15 18.38 -8.15
N GLU A 24 3.53 17.56 -7.18
CA GLU A 24 3.49 16.11 -7.28
C GLU A 24 2.14 15.55 -6.81
N PRO A 25 1.77 14.33 -7.24
CA PRO A 25 0.69 13.57 -6.61
C PRO A 25 0.91 13.45 -5.10
N TYR A 26 -0.18 13.27 -4.36
CA TYR A 26 -0.10 13.13 -2.91
C TYR A 26 0.81 11.96 -2.52
N ASP A 27 0.50 10.78 -3.07
CA ASP A 27 1.28 9.57 -2.94
C ASP A 27 1.46 8.88 -4.30
N SER A 28 2.57 8.15 -4.43
CA SER A 28 2.86 7.29 -5.56
C SER A 28 3.17 5.89 -5.03
N PHE A 29 2.41 4.90 -5.49
CA PHE A 29 2.52 3.52 -5.04
C PHE A 29 3.12 2.67 -6.13
N VAL A 30 4.08 1.84 -5.72
CA VAL A 30 4.77 0.90 -6.59
C VAL A 30 4.24 -0.48 -6.25
N ILE A 31 3.38 -1.03 -7.10
CA ILE A 31 2.72 -2.31 -6.85
C ILE A 31 3.63 -3.43 -7.34
N LYS A 32 4.01 -4.30 -6.42
CA LYS A 32 4.89 -5.45 -6.67
C LYS A 32 4.14 -6.76 -6.48
N SER A 33 4.59 -7.80 -7.16
CA SER A 33 3.98 -9.13 -7.01
C SER A 33 4.28 -9.70 -5.63
N SER A 34 3.27 -10.25 -4.96
CA SER A 34 3.45 -11.03 -3.72
C SER A 34 3.66 -12.52 -4.01
N VAL A 35 3.36 -12.96 -5.24
CA VAL A 35 3.29 -14.37 -5.63
C VAL A 35 3.94 -14.59 -6.99
N SER A 36 4.43 -15.81 -7.24
CA SER A 36 4.94 -16.20 -8.56
C SER A 36 3.80 -16.59 -9.50
N GLY A 37 3.94 -16.30 -10.78
CA GLY A 37 3.01 -16.79 -11.79
C GLY A 37 3.24 -16.22 -13.17
N LYS A 38 2.66 -16.89 -14.16
CA LYS A 38 2.58 -16.36 -15.52
C LYS A 38 1.45 -15.34 -15.61
N VAL A 39 1.71 -14.20 -16.23
CA VAL A 39 0.70 -13.17 -16.49
C VAL A 39 -0.25 -13.64 -17.59
N LEU A 40 -1.52 -13.86 -17.25
CA LEU A 40 -2.56 -14.27 -18.21
C LEU A 40 -3.26 -13.07 -18.85
N PHE A 41 -3.36 -11.96 -18.11
CA PHE A 41 -4.03 -10.75 -18.56
C PHE A 41 -3.38 -9.51 -17.95
N THR A 42 -3.28 -8.47 -18.79
CA THR A 42 -2.87 -7.11 -18.45
C THR A 42 -3.87 -6.16 -19.09
N ASN A 43 -4.34 -5.17 -18.33
CA ASN A 43 -5.24 -4.14 -18.84
C ASN A 43 -4.44 -2.92 -19.31
N GLU A 44 -3.84 -3.00 -20.49
CA GLU A 44 -3.01 -1.90 -21.02
C GLU A 44 -3.83 -0.64 -21.33
N GLU A 45 -5.15 -0.77 -21.53
CA GLU A 45 -6.03 0.36 -21.86
C GLU A 45 -6.21 1.37 -20.72
N VAL A 46 -5.94 0.98 -19.47
CA VAL A 46 -6.06 1.87 -18.31
C VAL A 46 -4.79 2.65 -18.02
N GLU A 47 -3.69 2.35 -18.70
CA GLU A 47 -2.44 3.09 -18.56
C GLU A 47 -2.63 4.56 -18.94
N GLY A 48 -2.15 5.46 -18.09
CA GLY A 48 -2.33 6.90 -18.25
C GLY A 48 -3.73 7.40 -17.93
N LYS A 49 -4.61 6.60 -17.30
CA LYS A 49 -5.99 6.98 -16.95
C LYS A 49 -6.24 6.91 -15.45
N TYR A 50 -7.19 7.73 -15.01
CA TYR A 50 -7.76 7.67 -13.67
C TYR A 50 -8.94 6.68 -13.63
N LEU A 51 -8.91 5.75 -12.69
CA LEU A 51 -9.94 4.76 -12.50
C LEU A 51 -11.04 5.30 -11.57
N ASN A 52 -12.29 5.26 -12.02
CA ASN A 52 -13.43 5.69 -11.20
C ASN A 52 -14.09 4.54 -10.44
N ASN A 53 -13.79 3.30 -10.85
CA ASN A 53 -14.41 2.09 -10.37
C ASN A 53 -13.38 0.97 -10.28
N LYS A 54 -13.69 -0.01 -9.42
CA LYS A 54 -12.87 -1.23 -9.25
C LYS A 54 -12.64 -1.92 -10.59
N THR A 55 -11.40 -1.90 -11.04
CA THR A 55 -10.99 -2.39 -12.36
C THR A 55 -9.86 -3.41 -12.22
N LYS A 56 -9.93 -4.50 -13.01
CA LYS A 56 -8.87 -5.52 -13.04
C LYS A 56 -7.69 -4.99 -13.83
N ILE A 57 -6.51 -5.01 -13.22
CA ILE A 57 -5.27 -4.53 -13.85
C ILE A 57 -4.46 -5.70 -14.38
N ILE A 58 -4.20 -6.69 -13.52
CA ILE A 58 -3.39 -7.87 -13.84
C ILE A 58 -4.06 -9.12 -13.29
N GLU A 59 -3.94 -10.21 -14.04
CA GLU A 59 -4.28 -11.55 -13.57
C GLU A 59 -3.12 -12.50 -13.87
N LEU A 60 -2.64 -13.16 -12.82
CA LEU A 60 -1.65 -14.22 -12.87
C LEU A 60 -2.35 -15.58 -12.90
N ASP A 61 -1.69 -16.57 -13.48
CA ASP A 61 -2.21 -17.94 -13.57
C ASP A 61 -2.43 -18.55 -12.19
N ASN A 62 -3.70 -18.81 -11.86
CA ASN A 62 -4.17 -19.40 -10.62
C ASN A 62 -4.93 -20.72 -10.83
N LYS A 63 -4.81 -21.35 -12.02
CA LYS A 63 -5.57 -22.55 -12.35
C LYS A 63 -5.23 -23.72 -11.42
N VAL A 64 -3.93 -23.97 -11.21
CA VAL A 64 -3.46 -25.06 -10.35
C VAL A 64 -3.86 -24.82 -8.90
N ASP A 65 -3.70 -23.60 -8.39
CA ASP A 65 -4.05 -23.26 -7.01
C ASP A 65 -5.54 -23.46 -6.74
N LYS A 66 -6.41 -23.09 -7.69
CA LYS A 66 -7.87 -23.29 -7.57
C LYS A 66 -8.23 -24.78 -7.48
N ILE A 67 -7.57 -25.61 -8.30
CA ILE A 67 -7.75 -27.06 -8.26
C ILE A 67 -7.27 -27.61 -6.91
N GLU A 68 -6.10 -27.19 -6.46
CA GLU A 68 -5.53 -27.62 -5.18
C GLU A 68 -6.40 -27.20 -3.99
N LEU A 69 -6.95 -25.98 -4.01
CA LEU A 69 -7.87 -25.47 -2.99
C LEU A 69 -9.13 -26.34 -2.92
N ALA A 70 -9.74 -26.64 -4.06
CA ALA A 70 -10.93 -27.48 -4.12
C ALA A 70 -10.65 -28.89 -3.57
N GLN A 71 -9.53 -29.49 -3.95
CA GLN A 71 -9.12 -30.81 -3.44
C GLN A 71 -8.81 -30.78 -1.95
N THR A 72 -8.15 -29.73 -1.46
CA THR A 72 -7.82 -29.57 -0.04
C THR A 72 -9.09 -29.40 0.80
N LYS A 73 -10.08 -28.64 0.32
CA LYS A 73 -11.41 -28.53 0.97
C LYS A 73 -12.14 -29.88 1.00
N ASN A 74 -12.05 -30.69 -0.04
CA ASN A 74 -12.64 -32.03 -0.04
C ASN A 74 -11.93 -32.97 0.96
N LYS A 75 -10.60 -32.92 1.03
CA LYS A 75 -9.81 -33.66 2.04
C LYS A 75 -10.22 -33.28 3.46
N LEU A 76 -10.43 -32.00 3.72
CA LEU A 76 -10.90 -31.51 5.02
C LEU A 76 -12.26 -32.11 5.40
N LYS A 77 -13.23 -32.16 4.47
CA LYS A 77 -14.54 -32.78 4.72
C LYS A 77 -14.45 -34.27 5.06
N VAL A 78 -13.58 -35.00 4.35
CA VAL A 78 -13.34 -36.42 4.63
C VAL A 78 -12.70 -36.58 6.01
N LEU A 79 -11.73 -35.74 6.34
CA LEU A 79 -11.05 -35.75 7.63
C LEU A 79 -11.99 -35.42 8.78
N ASP A 80 -12.89 -34.44 8.63
CA ASP A 80 -13.92 -34.12 9.60
C ASP A 80 -14.83 -35.31 9.89
N SER A 81 -15.19 -36.06 8.85
CA SER A 81 -15.99 -37.29 8.98
C SER A 81 -15.22 -38.38 9.73
N MET A 82 -13.92 -38.55 9.43
CA MET A 82 -13.05 -39.47 10.16
C MET A 82 -12.92 -39.08 11.63
N LEU A 83 -12.75 -37.79 11.91
CA LEU A 83 -12.62 -37.25 13.26
C LEU A 83 -13.90 -37.52 14.08
N ASP A 84 -15.08 -37.27 13.52
CA ASP A 84 -16.37 -37.55 14.18
C ASP A 84 -16.51 -39.04 14.54
N ILE A 85 -16.14 -39.94 13.63
CA ILE A 85 -16.14 -41.39 13.88
C ILE A 85 -15.17 -41.74 15.01
N GLN A 86 -13.92 -41.25 14.95
CA GLN A 86 -12.92 -41.58 15.97
C GLN A 86 -13.24 -40.98 17.34
N GLN A 87 -13.83 -39.78 17.38
CA GLN A 87 -14.30 -39.17 18.62
C GLN A 87 -15.43 -39.97 19.24
N LYS A 88 -16.41 -40.41 18.44
CA LYS A 88 -17.49 -41.30 18.91
C LYS A 88 -16.93 -42.62 19.44
N ASN A 89 -15.96 -43.22 18.74
CA ASN A 89 -15.31 -44.44 19.17
C ASN A 89 -14.55 -44.26 20.49
N TYR A 90 -13.78 -43.18 20.62
CA TYR A 90 -13.10 -42.83 21.87
C TYR A 90 -14.09 -42.67 23.02
N ASN A 91 -15.15 -41.89 22.82
CA ASN A 91 -16.18 -41.63 23.84
C ASN A 91 -16.88 -42.93 24.27
N ARG A 92 -17.09 -43.88 23.36
CA ARG A 92 -17.62 -45.22 23.66
C ARG A 92 -16.61 -46.06 24.45
N LEU A 93 -15.36 -46.12 23.99
CA LEU A 93 -14.28 -46.90 24.62
C LEU A 93 -13.98 -46.41 26.05
N TYR A 94 -14.01 -45.10 26.26
CA TYR A 94 -13.75 -44.49 27.57
C TYR A 94 -14.74 -44.95 28.64
N LYS A 95 -16.01 -45.13 28.26
CA LYS A 95 -17.10 -45.62 29.15
C LYS A 95 -16.97 -47.10 29.52
N ILE A 96 -16.15 -47.88 28.81
CA ILE A 96 -15.98 -49.30 29.09
C ILE A 96 -14.93 -49.46 30.19
N SER A 97 -15.34 -49.96 31.35
CA SER A 97 -14.47 -50.14 32.52
C SER A 97 -13.46 -51.28 32.34
N SER A 98 -13.81 -52.32 31.58
CA SER A 98 -12.95 -53.48 31.30
C SER A 98 -11.82 -53.19 30.31
N LYS A 99 -11.78 -51.99 29.73
CA LYS A 99 -10.74 -51.59 28.76
C LYS A 99 -9.57 -50.95 29.45
N SER A 100 -8.37 -51.34 29.03
CA SER A 100 -7.12 -50.85 29.62
C SER A 100 -6.94 -49.36 29.36
N ALA A 101 -6.22 -48.68 30.24
CA ALA A 101 -5.82 -47.29 30.03
C ALA A 101 -5.03 -47.14 28.72
N PHE A 102 -4.14 -48.09 28.43
CA PHE A 102 -3.36 -48.14 27.20
C PHE A 102 -4.23 -48.11 25.93
N GLU A 103 -5.29 -48.93 25.86
CA GLU A 103 -6.22 -48.91 24.72
C GLU A 103 -6.95 -47.57 24.58
N LYS A 104 -7.37 -46.98 25.72
CA LYS A 104 -8.04 -45.68 25.74
C LYS A 104 -7.11 -44.56 25.25
N ASP A 105 -5.85 -44.57 25.70
CA ASP A 105 -4.84 -43.59 25.31
C ASP A 105 -4.48 -43.73 23.83
N ASN A 106 -4.34 -44.96 23.32
CA ASN A 106 -4.08 -45.19 21.90
C ASN A 106 -5.20 -44.64 21.01
N GLN A 107 -6.46 -44.83 21.40
CA GLN A 107 -7.60 -44.26 20.69
C GLN A 107 -7.64 -42.72 20.78
N LYS A 108 -7.25 -42.14 21.93
CA LYS A 108 -7.12 -40.69 22.09
C LYS A 108 -6.03 -40.11 21.19
N ILE A 109 -4.88 -40.79 21.08
CA ILE A 109 -3.78 -40.39 20.21
C ILE A 109 -4.25 -40.34 18.74
N GLN A 110 -5.07 -41.30 18.29
CA GLN A 110 -5.64 -41.27 16.94
C GLN A 110 -6.49 -40.03 16.70
N VAL A 111 -7.34 -39.65 17.66
CA VAL A 111 -8.13 -38.41 17.58
C VAL A 111 -7.21 -37.20 17.47
N LEU A 112 -6.24 -37.07 18.37
CA LEU A 112 -5.31 -35.93 18.41
C LEU A 112 -4.50 -35.79 17.11
N ASN A 113 -4.07 -36.91 16.51
CA ASN A 113 -3.38 -36.91 15.23
C ASN A 113 -4.26 -36.40 14.07
N LEU A 114 -5.56 -36.76 14.07
CA LEU A 114 -6.52 -36.24 13.09
C LEU A 114 -6.80 -34.75 13.32
N GLU A 115 -6.88 -34.28 14.57
CA GLU A 115 -7.02 -32.85 14.89
C GLU A 115 -5.81 -32.03 14.43
N SER A 116 -4.59 -32.56 14.63
CA SER A 116 -3.37 -31.95 14.12
C SER A 116 -3.41 -31.85 12.59
N SER A 117 -3.74 -32.95 11.91
CA SER A 117 -3.85 -32.99 10.45
C SER A 117 -4.91 -32.01 9.92
N LYS A 118 -6.00 -31.82 10.67
CA LYS A 118 -7.06 -30.87 10.34
C LYS A 118 -6.55 -29.44 10.38
N SER A 119 -5.77 -29.11 11.41
CA SER A 119 -5.16 -27.80 11.56
C SER A 119 -4.22 -27.48 10.39
N ASP A 120 -3.40 -28.45 9.96
CA ASP A 120 -2.52 -28.30 8.80
C ASP A 120 -3.31 -28.03 7.50
N LEU A 121 -4.42 -28.74 7.27
CA LEU A 121 -5.28 -28.51 6.10
C LEU A 121 -5.93 -27.13 6.13
N ILE A 122 -6.36 -26.64 7.30
CA ILE A 122 -6.94 -25.29 7.45
C ILE A 122 -5.91 -24.22 7.09
N ILE A 123 -4.69 -24.33 7.62
CA ILE A 123 -3.58 -23.41 7.29
C ILE A 123 -3.30 -23.44 5.78
N LYS A 124 -3.26 -24.63 5.19
CA LYS A 124 -3.05 -24.79 3.75
C LYS A 124 -4.14 -24.13 2.91
N ILE A 125 -5.41 -24.28 3.31
CA ILE A 125 -6.55 -23.61 2.66
C ILE A 125 -6.38 -22.09 2.72
N ALA A 126 -6.05 -21.54 3.89
CA ALA A 126 -5.86 -20.10 4.05
C ALA A 126 -4.74 -19.56 3.15
N ASN A 127 -3.61 -20.27 3.09
CA ASN A 127 -2.48 -19.91 2.23
C ASN A 127 -2.84 -19.93 0.73
N LEU A 128 -3.61 -20.94 0.30
CA LEU A 128 -4.07 -21.04 -1.09
C LEU A 128 -5.07 -19.94 -1.44
N GLU A 129 -6.00 -19.61 -0.54
CA GLU A 129 -6.95 -18.51 -0.73
C GLU A 129 -6.24 -17.16 -0.84
N ASP A 130 -5.26 -16.90 0.05
CA ASP A 130 -4.42 -15.70 -0.02
C ASP A 130 -3.61 -15.64 -1.32
N THR A 131 -2.99 -16.76 -1.71
CA THR A 131 -2.24 -16.85 -2.97
C THR A 131 -3.13 -16.53 -4.18
N ILE A 132 -4.32 -17.12 -4.27
CA ILE A 132 -5.26 -16.90 -5.38
C ILE A 132 -5.72 -15.43 -5.41
N LYS A 133 -5.99 -14.84 -4.25
CA LYS A 133 -6.35 -13.42 -4.13
C LYS A 133 -5.21 -12.53 -4.63
N ASN A 134 -3.97 -12.81 -4.24
CA ASN A 134 -2.79 -12.03 -4.64
C ASN A 134 -2.39 -12.23 -6.11
N LYS A 135 -2.97 -13.22 -6.80
CA LYS A 135 -2.86 -13.39 -8.27
C LYS A 135 -3.85 -12.55 -9.06
N LEU A 136 -4.85 -11.93 -8.40
CA LEU A 136 -5.89 -11.14 -9.03
C LEU A 136 -5.81 -9.69 -8.55
N LEU A 137 -5.25 -8.80 -9.37
CA LEU A 137 -4.93 -7.44 -9.00
C LEU A 137 -6.03 -6.50 -9.50
N TYR A 138 -6.65 -5.78 -8.56
CA TYR A 138 -7.69 -4.81 -8.82
C TYR A 138 -7.35 -3.49 -8.14
N GLU A 139 -7.65 -2.39 -8.83
CA GLU A 139 -7.47 -1.04 -8.31
C GLU A 139 -8.76 -0.23 -8.43
N ASP A 140 -8.93 0.75 -7.55
CA ASP A 140 -10.09 1.66 -7.52
C ASP A 140 -9.64 3.07 -7.11
N LYS A 141 -10.23 4.11 -7.74
CA LYS A 141 -10.00 5.53 -7.42
C LYS A 141 -8.53 5.96 -7.42
N VAL A 142 -7.76 5.46 -8.37
CA VAL A 142 -6.33 5.79 -8.53
C VAL A 142 -5.99 6.02 -10.00
N TYR A 143 -4.92 6.77 -10.24
CA TYR A 143 -4.35 6.93 -11.57
C TYR A 143 -3.31 5.85 -11.84
N ILE A 144 -3.44 5.13 -12.95
CA ILE A 144 -2.45 4.14 -13.38
C ILE A 144 -1.39 4.86 -14.20
N TYR A 145 -0.16 4.94 -13.67
CA TYR A 145 0.93 5.64 -14.35
C TYR A 145 1.53 4.81 -15.46
N ASN A 146 1.91 3.57 -15.17
CA ASN A 146 2.43 2.62 -16.14
C ASN A 146 2.17 1.17 -15.69
N ILE A 147 2.09 0.26 -16.65
CA ILE A 147 2.09 -1.18 -16.39
C ILE A 147 3.42 -1.75 -16.89
N SER A 148 4.15 -2.40 -15.99
CA SER A 148 5.54 -2.84 -16.22
C SER A 148 5.65 -4.27 -16.76
N VAL A 149 4.56 -5.01 -16.81
CA VAL A 149 4.51 -6.41 -17.27
C VAL A 149 3.49 -6.58 -18.38
N LYS A 150 3.70 -7.57 -19.24
CA LYS A 150 2.82 -7.90 -20.36
C LYS A 150 2.26 -9.31 -20.21
N LYS A 151 1.16 -9.57 -20.92
CA LYS A 151 0.61 -10.92 -21.04
C LYS A 151 1.68 -11.87 -21.58
N GLY A 152 1.87 -12.98 -20.88
CA GLY A 152 2.88 -13.99 -21.22
C GLY A 152 4.12 -13.95 -20.33
N ASP A 153 4.40 -12.82 -19.69
CA ASP A 153 5.55 -12.67 -18.79
C ASP A 153 5.42 -13.57 -17.57
N TYR A 154 6.56 -13.93 -16.99
CA TYR A 154 6.61 -14.66 -15.72
C TYR A 154 7.14 -13.74 -14.63
N VAL A 155 6.39 -13.61 -13.54
CA VAL A 155 6.74 -12.74 -12.41
C VAL A 155 7.08 -13.57 -11.18
N THR A 156 7.91 -13.01 -10.32
CA THR A 156 8.28 -13.56 -9.02
C THR A 156 7.92 -12.57 -7.90
N PRO A 157 7.88 -13.00 -6.63
CA PRO A 157 7.70 -12.08 -5.51
C PRO A 157 8.72 -10.95 -5.55
N GLY A 158 8.22 -9.71 -5.47
CA GLY A 158 9.01 -8.49 -5.57
C GLY A 158 9.14 -7.89 -6.97
N THR A 159 8.73 -8.60 -8.03
CA THR A 159 8.69 -8.05 -9.39
C THR A 159 7.74 -6.85 -9.46
N LEU A 160 8.18 -5.74 -10.05
CA LEU A 160 7.34 -4.57 -10.32
C LEU A 160 6.24 -4.91 -11.32
N LEU A 161 4.98 -4.67 -10.93
CA LEU A 161 3.83 -4.94 -11.77
C LEU A 161 3.32 -3.67 -12.44
N TYR A 162 3.04 -2.64 -11.67
CA TYR A 162 2.56 -1.33 -12.16
C TYR A 162 2.75 -0.26 -11.08
N GLU A 163 2.70 1.00 -11.50
CA GLU A 163 2.74 2.14 -10.60
C GLU A 163 1.41 2.89 -10.62
N THR A 164 0.93 3.28 -9.45
CA THR A 164 -0.28 4.08 -9.29
C THR A 164 0.00 5.37 -8.55
N LYS A 165 -0.84 6.38 -8.78
CA LYS A 165 -0.70 7.71 -8.19
C LYS A 165 -2.03 8.15 -7.59
N ASP A 166 -1.98 8.66 -6.37
CA ASP A 166 -3.12 9.31 -5.74
C ASP A 166 -3.18 10.78 -6.20
N LEU A 167 -4.19 11.08 -7.01
CA LEU A 167 -4.44 12.41 -7.56
C LEU A 167 -5.48 13.21 -6.74
N SER A 168 -5.92 12.72 -5.58
CA SER A 168 -6.91 13.41 -4.74
C SER A 168 -6.40 14.75 -4.20
N LYS A 169 -5.10 14.83 -3.93
CA LYS A 169 -4.38 16.00 -3.44
C LYS A 169 -3.06 16.14 -4.17
N GLY A 170 -2.50 17.34 -4.15
CA GLY A 170 -1.15 17.62 -4.61
C GLY A 170 -0.22 17.87 -3.44
N LYS A 171 1.05 17.50 -3.62
CA LYS A 171 2.11 17.74 -2.65
C LYS A 171 3.15 18.65 -3.28
N LEU A 172 3.51 19.70 -2.56
CA LEU A 172 4.63 20.58 -2.88
C LEU A 172 5.71 20.34 -1.85
N GLU A 173 6.89 19.94 -2.31
CA GLU A 173 8.07 19.72 -1.47
C GLU A 173 9.08 20.83 -1.70
N ILE A 174 9.44 21.54 -0.63
CA ILE A 174 10.46 22.60 -0.66
C ILE A 174 11.52 22.35 0.42
N TYR A 175 12.71 22.91 0.21
CA TYR A 175 13.80 22.88 1.18
C TYR A 175 14.04 24.29 1.72
N ILE A 176 13.82 24.44 3.01
CA ILE A 176 13.91 25.73 3.70
C ILE A 176 15.18 25.76 4.54
N PRO A 177 16.04 26.79 4.45
CA PRO A 177 17.22 26.93 5.29
C PRO A 177 16.87 26.84 6.78
N ILE A 178 17.69 26.14 7.57
CA ILE A 178 17.45 25.93 9.00
C ILE A 178 17.35 27.28 9.75
N SER A 179 18.11 28.29 9.34
CA SER A 179 18.05 29.66 9.89
C SER A 179 16.69 30.33 9.74
N ASP A 180 15.94 29.97 8.69
CA ASP A 180 14.73 30.69 8.28
C ASP A 180 13.46 30.02 8.80
N TYR A 181 13.61 28.83 9.41
CA TYR A 181 12.53 28.00 9.93
C TYR A 181 11.55 28.77 10.83
N ASP A 182 12.08 29.45 11.86
CA ASP A 182 11.26 30.17 12.85
C ASP A 182 10.47 31.32 12.20
N SER A 183 11.02 31.90 11.14
CA SER A 183 10.40 33.02 10.43
C SER A 183 9.27 32.61 9.49
N ILE A 184 9.26 31.35 9.02
CA ILE A 184 8.33 30.87 7.98
C ILE A 184 7.10 30.18 8.56
N SER A 185 7.21 29.56 9.73
CA SER A 185 6.13 28.76 10.35
C SER A 185 4.78 29.51 10.45
N ASN A 186 4.82 30.83 10.63
CA ASN A 186 3.62 31.67 10.84
C ASN A 186 3.26 32.57 9.64
N LYS A 187 3.99 32.49 8.52
CA LYS A 187 3.75 33.35 7.35
C LYS A 187 2.59 32.85 6.49
N THR A 188 2.00 33.76 5.73
CA THR A 188 0.94 33.41 4.77
C THR A 188 1.58 32.82 3.52
N ILE A 189 1.04 31.70 3.04
CA ILE A 189 1.52 31.03 1.83
C ILE A 189 0.82 31.59 0.61
N TYR A 190 1.60 32.05 -0.37
CA TYR A 190 1.13 32.43 -1.69
C TYR A 190 1.61 31.39 -2.71
N LEU A 191 0.73 30.98 -3.62
CA LEU A 191 1.06 30.13 -4.76
C LEU A 191 0.92 30.93 -6.06
N ASP A 192 1.98 31.02 -6.85
CA ASP A 192 2.05 31.81 -8.10
C ASP A 192 1.52 33.25 -7.91
N GLY A 193 1.91 33.89 -6.80
CA GLY A 193 1.49 35.25 -6.43
C GLY A 193 0.06 35.37 -5.86
N LYS A 194 -0.72 34.27 -5.81
CA LYS A 194 -2.08 34.27 -5.25
C LYS A 194 -2.07 33.84 -3.80
N LYS A 195 -2.69 34.65 -2.93
CA LYS A 195 -2.87 34.32 -1.51
C LYS A 195 -3.64 33.01 -1.39
N SER A 196 -3.14 32.10 -0.57
CA SER A 196 -3.79 30.83 -0.28
C SER A 196 -4.10 30.71 1.21
N ASN A 197 -5.09 29.87 1.54
CA ASN A 197 -5.38 29.48 2.93
C ASN A 197 -4.61 28.23 3.35
N LEU A 198 -3.60 27.84 2.56
CA LEU A 198 -2.79 26.65 2.83
C LEU A 198 -1.88 26.90 4.01
N LYS A 199 -1.55 25.81 4.70
CA LYS A 199 -0.58 25.78 5.78
C LYS A 199 0.48 24.74 5.45
N ILE A 200 1.62 24.87 6.11
CA ILE A 200 2.61 23.82 6.12
C ILE A 200 1.99 22.59 6.79
N ASP A 201 2.03 21.46 6.09
CA ASP A 201 1.49 20.20 6.60
C ASP A 201 2.53 19.48 7.46
N LYS A 202 3.76 19.39 6.95
CA LYS A 202 4.85 18.68 7.63
C LYS A 202 6.19 19.37 7.43
N ILE A 203 7.01 19.32 8.47
CA ILE A 203 8.40 19.80 8.46
C ILE A 203 9.28 18.69 9.01
N TYR A 204 10.24 18.24 8.21
CA TYR A 204 11.24 17.26 8.62
C TYR A 204 12.39 18.01 9.29
N LYS A 205 12.44 17.99 10.63
CA LYS A 205 13.47 18.67 11.45
C LYS A 205 14.85 17.98 11.42
N VAL A 206 15.02 16.98 10.58
CA VAL A 206 16.29 16.31 10.31
C VAL A 206 16.68 16.71 8.89
N ALA A 207 17.90 17.25 8.74
CA ALA A 207 18.38 17.71 7.45
C ALA A 207 18.48 16.56 6.45
N ASP A 208 18.13 16.84 5.20
CA ASP A 208 18.14 15.83 4.14
C ASP A 208 19.58 15.44 3.77
N SER A 209 19.74 14.22 3.25
CA SER A 209 21.03 13.69 2.78
C SER A 209 21.73 14.60 1.75
N LYS A 210 20.97 15.30 0.89
CA LYS A 210 21.48 16.22 -0.13
C LYS A 210 21.45 17.67 0.35
N HIS A 211 20.46 18.05 1.14
CA HIS A 211 20.27 19.41 1.63
C HIS A 211 20.55 19.52 3.14
N ILE A 212 21.82 19.39 3.51
CA ILE A 212 22.29 19.32 4.91
C ILE A 212 22.01 20.57 5.75
N SER A 213 21.78 21.72 5.11
CA SER A 213 21.50 23.01 5.77
C SER A 213 20.04 23.44 5.64
N SER A 214 19.15 22.53 5.21
CA SER A 214 17.74 22.84 4.99
C SER A 214 16.82 21.75 5.53
N TYR A 215 15.65 22.15 6.01
CA TYR A 215 14.56 21.25 6.34
C TYR A 215 13.67 21.03 5.13
N LYS A 216 13.29 19.77 4.90
CA LYS A 216 12.25 19.42 3.94
C LYS A 216 10.90 19.84 4.51
N VAL A 217 10.09 20.52 3.70
CA VAL A 217 8.77 21.01 4.06
C VAL A 217 7.75 20.58 3.01
N GLU A 218 6.64 20.03 3.47
CA GLU A 218 5.52 19.58 2.64
C GLU A 218 4.33 20.53 2.81
N ILE A 219 3.78 20.99 1.67
CA ILE A 219 2.53 21.74 1.60
C ILE A 219 1.54 20.93 0.76
N ILE A 220 0.35 20.69 1.31
CA ILE A 220 -0.71 19.95 0.61
C ILE A 220 -1.64 20.93 -0.09
N VAL A 221 -1.85 20.71 -1.39
CA VAL A 221 -2.80 21.43 -2.21
C VAL A 221 -4.05 20.56 -2.42
N PRO A 222 -5.24 20.96 -1.95
CA PRO A 222 -6.46 20.18 -2.16
C PRO A 222 -6.92 20.26 -3.62
N ASN A 223 -7.36 19.12 -4.17
CA ASN A 223 -7.99 19.00 -5.50
C ASN A 223 -7.27 19.78 -6.63
N PRO A 224 -5.98 19.52 -6.88
CA PRO A 224 -5.26 20.17 -7.96
C PRO A 224 -5.79 19.71 -9.33
N LYS A 225 -5.93 20.65 -10.27
CA LYS A 225 -6.40 20.34 -11.64
C LYS A 225 -5.31 19.75 -12.53
N THR A 226 -4.06 20.14 -12.29
CA THR A 226 -2.91 19.74 -13.09
C THR A 226 -1.75 19.42 -12.18
N PHE A 227 -1.06 18.32 -12.48
CA PHE A 227 0.14 17.86 -11.77
C PHE A 227 1.38 18.10 -12.62
N SER A 228 2.55 17.94 -12.01
CA SER A 228 3.87 18.10 -12.64
C SER A 228 4.21 19.50 -13.14
N ARG A 229 3.44 20.52 -12.77
CA ARG A 229 3.78 21.94 -13.04
C ARG A 229 4.71 22.48 -11.96
N LEU A 230 5.61 23.38 -12.35
CA LEU A 230 6.40 24.16 -11.41
C LEU A 230 5.49 25.23 -10.79
N VAL A 231 5.50 25.32 -9.46
CA VAL A 231 4.70 26.27 -8.68
C VAL A 231 5.66 27.15 -7.89
N LYS A 232 5.48 28.47 -8.00
CA LYS A 232 6.17 29.43 -7.15
C LYS A 232 5.46 29.51 -5.81
N ILE A 233 6.19 29.33 -4.72
CA ILE A 233 5.71 29.36 -3.35
C ILE A 233 6.37 30.56 -2.67
N GLU A 234 5.57 31.48 -2.15
CA GLU A 234 6.09 32.68 -1.48
C GLU A 234 5.56 32.73 -0.05
N PHE A 235 6.46 32.98 0.91
CA PHE A 235 6.09 33.25 2.30
C PHE A 235 6.15 34.75 2.57
N LYS A 236 4.98 35.33 2.83
CA LYS A 236 4.79 36.76 3.10
C LYS A 236 4.12 36.98 4.44
#